data_AF-A0A6M6BJA6-F1
#
_entry.id   AF-A0A6M6BJA6-F1
#
_cell.length_a   1.000
_cell.length_b   1.000
_cell.length_c   1.000
_cell.angle_alpha   90.00
_cell.angle_beta   90.00
_cell.angle_gamma   90.00
#
_symmetry.space_group_name_H-M   'P 1'
#
loop_
_entity.id
_entity.type
_entity.pdbx_description
1 polymer ?
#
loop_
_entity_poly.entity_id
_entity_poly.type
_entity_poly.pdbx_seq_one_letter_code
_entity_poly.pdbx_strand_id
1 'polypeptide(L)'
;MIKLCLVLLLGLGSLISCQPQATPMTTAQPATTEDAARAAVAAYVKTQPSAALYQSDSARVVDAETKWQVLVPRTDWAGRMPNAAAFEVDKQTGAVTTLKVK
;
A
#
# COMPACT_ATOMS: atom_id res chain seq x y z
N MET A 1 -16.83 -57.34 25.41
CA MET A 1 -17.72 -57.27 24.22
C MET A 1 -17.10 -56.28 23.24
N ILE A 2 -16.67 -56.81 22.09
CA ILE A 2 -15.94 -56.16 21.01
C ILE A 2 -16.94 -55.47 20.05
N LYS A 3 -16.69 -54.20 19.67
CA LYS A 3 -16.99 -53.63 18.34
C LYS A 3 -16.45 -52.20 18.28
N LEU A 4 -15.29 -51.93 17.70
CA LEU A 4 -14.98 -51.88 16.27
C LEU A 4 -15.86 -50.86 15.52
N CYS A 5 -15.30 -49.67 15.31
CA CYS A 5 -15.52 -48.75 14.19
C CYS A 5 -14.54 -47.58 14.39
N LEU A 6 -13.80 -47.05 13.42
CA LEU A 6 -13.42 -47.41 12.07
C LEU A 6 -12.38 -46.33 11.74
N VAL A 7 -11.16 -46.71 11.41
CA VAL A 7 -10.12 -45.80 10.91
C VAL A 7 -10.42 -45.48 9.44
N LEU A 8 -10.46 -44.20 9.07
CA LEU A 8 -10.35 -43.71 7.68
C LEU A 8 -9.65 -42.34 7.76
N LEU A 9 -8.32 -42.23 7.57
CA LEU A 9 -7.58 -42.04 6.31
C LEU A 9 -7.96 -40.79 5.51
N LEU A 10 -6.89 -40.11 5.03
CA LEU A 10 -6.82 -38.98 4.07
C LEU A 10 -6.88 -37.60 4.75
N GLY A 11 -5.94 -36.67 4.56
CA GLY A 11 -4.93 -36.47 3.52
C GLY A 11 -4.82 -34.95 3.28
N LEU A 12 -3.77 -34.52 2.57
CA LEU A 12 -3.48 -33.14 2.13
C LEU A 12 -2.97 -32.20 3.24
N GLY A 13 -1.79 -31.61 3.18
CA GLY A 13 -1.07 -31.13 2.00
C GLY A 13 -0.64 -29.70 2.30
N SER A 14 0.32 -29.51 3.20
CA SER A 14 0.86 -28.19 3.51
C SER A 14 1.88 -27.78 2.46
N LEU A 15 1.38 -27.38 1.29
CA LEU A 15 2.16 -26.57 0.36
C LEU A 15 2.22 -25.14 0.93
N ILE A 16 3.43 -24.78 1.37
CA ILE A 16 3.84 -23.42 1.70
C ILE A 16 3.78 -22.62 0.40
N SER A 17 2.63 -22.03 0.11
CA SER A 17 2.51 -20.98 -0.91
C SER A 17 3.04 -19.69 -0.32
N CYS A 18 4.27 -19.31 -0.70
CA CYS A 18 4.67 -17.91 -0.71
C CYS A 18 3.79 -17.19 -1.75
N GLN A 19 2.62 -16.70 -1.34
CA GLN A 19 1.89 -15.74 -2.17
C GLN A 19 2.73 -14.46 -2.22
N PRO A 20 3.06 -13.95 -3.42
CA PRO A 20 3.50 -12.57 -3.56
C PRO A 20 2.44 -11.71 -2.89
N GLN A 21 2.84 -10.94 -1.89
CA GLN A 21 1.97 -9.96 -1.27
C GLN A 21 1.66 -8.91 -2.34
N ALA A 22 0.58 -9.14 -3.08
CA ALA A 22 0.01 -8.18 -3.99
C ALA A 22 -0.43 -7.01 -3.09
N THR A 23 0.39 -5.96 -3.05
CA THR A 23 -0.09 -4.65 -2.61
C THR A 23 -1.33 -4.36 -3.43
N PRO A 24 -2.46 -3.99 -2.80
CA PRO A 24 -3.69 -3.70 -3.53
C PRO A 24 -3.39 -2.65 -4.59
N MET A 25 -3.36 -3.08 -5.85
CA MET A 25 -3.30 -2.17 -6.99
C MET A 25 -4.73 -1.67 -7.16
N THR A 26 -5.06 -0.57 -6.49
CA THR A 26 -6.18 0.28 -6.92
C THR A 26 -6.03 0.49 -8.42
N THR A 27 -7.08 0.23 -9.20
CA THR A 27 -7.10 0.35 -10.65
C THR A 27 -6.45 1.68 -11.04
N ALA A 28 -5.21 1.60 -11.49
CA ALA A 28 -4.35 2.75 -11.60
C ALA A 28 -4.77 3.47 -12.88
N GLN A 29 -5.38 4.63 -12.70
CA GLN A 29 -5.77 5.51 -13.79
C GLN A 29 -4.61 6.49 -14.03
N PRO A 30 -4.30 6.86 -15.28
CA PRO A 30 -3.20 7.78 -15.57
C PRO A 30 -3.24 9.03 -14.68
N ALA A 31 -2.12 9.32 -14.01
CA ALA A 31 -1.99 10.47 -13.13
C ALA A 31 -1.25 11.59 -13.88
N THR A 32 -1.89 12.20 -14.87
CA THR A 32 -1.25 13.24 -15.71
C THR A 32 -1.21 14.62 -15.04
N THR A 33 -1.87 14.79 -13.89
CA THR A 33 -1.92 16.05 -13.11
C THR A 33 -1.46 15.85 -11.67
N GLU A 34 -1.04 16.93 -11.02
CA GLU A 34 -0.66 16.91 -9.60
C GLU A 34 -1.81 16.44 -8.70
N ASP A 35 -3.05 16.86 -8.98
CA ASP A 35 -4.22 16.46 -8.21
C ASP A 35 -4.54 14.97 -8.39
N ALA A 36 -4.36 14.43 -9.61
CA ALA A 36 -4.52 13.00 -9.85
C ALA A 36 -3.45 12.19 -9.10
N ALA A 37 -2.21 12.69 -9.05
CA ALA A 37 -1.14 12.06 -8.27
C ALA A 37 -1.42 12.07 -6.76
N ARG A 38 -1.86 13.22 -6.23
CA ARG A 38 -2.28 13.36 -4.84
C ARG A 38 -3.44 12.43 -4.50
N ALA A 39 -4.44 12.35 -5.37
CA ALA A 39 -5.59 11.46 -5.20
C ALA A 39 -5.19 9.98 -5.23
N ALA A 40 -4.30 9.58 -6.14
CA ALA A 40 -3.76 8.22 -6.20
C ALA A 40 -3.04 7.83 -4.91
N VAL A 41 -2.18 8.72 -4.39
CA VAL A 41 -1.49 8.49 -3.10
C VAL A 41 -2.47 8.49 -1.93
N ALA A 42 -3.45 9.39 -1.89
CA ALA A 42 -4.46 9.39 -0.85
C ALA A 42 -5.26 8.08 -0.83
N ALA A 43 -5.61 7.54 -2.00
CA ALA A 43 -6.27 6.24 -2.12
C ALA A 43 -5.36 5.11 -1.65
N TYR A 44 -4.09 5.09 -2.06
CA TYR A 44 -3.11 4.10 -1.62
C TYR A 44 -2.89 4.13 -0.10
N VAL A 45 -2.70 5.32 0.49
CA VAL A 45 -2.47 5.51 1.93
C VAL A 45 -3.64 5.00 2.76
N LYS A 46 -4.89 5.15 2.29
CA LYS A 46 -6.08 4.60 2.98
C LYS A 46 -6.05 3.08 3.13
N THR A 47 -5.29 2.36 2.31
CA THR A 47 -5.13 0.90 2.41
C THR A 47 -4.06 0.47 3.41
N GLN A 48 -3.29 1.42 3.96
CA GLN A 48 -2.18 1.14 4.86
C GLN A 48 -2.67 0.97 6.31
N PRO A 49 -2.02 0.10 7.12
CA PRO A 49 -2.42 -0.15 8.51
C PRO A 49 -2.33 1.09 9.41
N SER A 50 -1.54 2.09 9.03
CA SER A 50 -1.35 3.33 9.79
C SER A 50 -1.91 4.56 9.06
N ALA A 51 -2.92 4.39 8.21
CA ALA A 51 -3.51 5.45 7.40
C ALA A 51 -3.85 6.73 8.19
N ALA A 52 -4.31 6.59 9.44
CA ALA A 52 -4.66 7.70 10.32
C ALA A 52 -3.49 8.64 10.68
N LEU A 53 -2.24 8.19 10.50
CA LEU A 53 -1.05 9.01 10.76
C LEU A 53 -0.64 9.86 9.57
N TYR A 54 -1.26 9.69 8.40
CA TYR A 54 -0.90 10.41 7.18
C TYR A 54 -1.81 11.60 6.97
N GLN A 55 -1.23 12.77 6.71
CA GLN A 55 -1.98 13.98 6.37
C GLN A 55 -1.99 14.20 4.85
N SER A 56 -2.80 13.42 4.14
CA SER A 56 -2.88 13.42 2.67
C SER A 56 -3.25 14.78 2.08
N ASP A 57 -4.09 15.56 2.75
CA ASP A 57 -4.48 16.90 2.28
C ASP A 57 -3.30 17.90 2.32
N SER A 58 -2.35 17.67 3.23
CA SER A 58 -1.11 18.45 3.36
C SER A 58 0.03 17.92 2.49
N ALA A 59 -0.25 16.98 1.57
CA ALA A 59 0.77 16.43 0.70
C ALA A 59 1.39 17.51 -0.20
N ARG A 60 2.67 17.36 -0.51
CA ARG A 60 3.34 18.15 -1.55
C ARG A 60 3.64 17.25 -2.73
N VAL A 61 3.40 17.76 -3.93
CA VAL A 61 3.66 17.06 -5.18
C VAL A 61 4.82 17.76 -5.86
N VAL A 62 5.77 16.98 -6.37
CA VAL A 62 6.92 17.44 -7.13
C VAL A 62 6.89 16.73 -8.47
N ASP A 63 7.01 17.50 -9.55
CA ASP A 63 7.18 16.94 -10.89
C ASP A 63 8.57 16.30 -11.03
N ALA A 64 8.60 15.02 -11.38
CA ALA A 64 9.81 14.25 -11.65
C ALA A 64 9.72 13.56 -13.03
N GLU A 65 9.57 14.38 -14.08
CA GLU A 65 9.50 13.98 -15.49
C GLU A 65 8.39 12.95 -15.78
N THR A 66 8.73 11.66 -15.76
CA THR A 66 7.82 10.54 -16.02
C THR A 66 7.00 10.15 -14.79
N LYS A 67 7.33 10.74 -13.63
CA LYS A 67 6.72 10.45 -12.34
C LYS A 67 6.33 11.72 -11.60
N TRP A 68 5.44 11.56 -10.64
CA TRP A 68 5.26 12.50 -9.55
C TRP A 68 5.95 11.96 -8.30
N GLN A 69 6.66 12.82 -7.59
CA GLN A 69 7.06 12.53 -6.22
C GLN A 69 6.09 13.21 -5.27
N VAL A 70 5.44 12.43 -4.40
CA VAL A 70 4.44 12.93 -3.46
C VAL A 70 4.96 12.72 -2.04
N LEU A 71 5.14 13.84 -1.33
CA LEU A 71 5.56 13.87 0.06
C LEU A 71 4.33 14.05 0.94
N VAL A 72 4.00 13.04 1.74
CA VAL A 72 2.87 13.05 2.66
C VAL A 72 3.38 13.19 4.08
N PRO A 73 3.07 14.29 4.77
CA PRO A 73 3.37 14.42 6.19
C PRO A 73 2.83 13.24 7.02
N ARG A 74 3.64 12.77 7.98
CA ARG A 74 3.19 11.84 9.01
C ARG A 74 3.22 12.49 10.38
N THR A 75 2.14 12.31 11.12
CA THR A 75 2.08 12.63 12.54
C THR A 75 2.50 11.43 13.38
N ASP A 76 3.12 11.68 14.53
CA ASP A 76 3.28 10.68 15.59
C ASP A 76 2.02 10.62 16.46
N TRP A 77 2.00 9.70 17.43
CA TRP A 77 0.93 9.54 18.40
C TRP A 77 0.72 10.77 19.30
N ALA A 78 1.68 11.71 19.33
CA ALA A 78 1.63 12.97 20.06
C ALA A 78 1.28 14.16 19.15
N GLY A 79 0.89 13.93 17.88
CA GLY A 79 0.51 14.96 16.93
C GLY A 79 1.68 15.80 16.40
N ARG A 80 2.92 15.45 16.71
CA ARG A 80 4.11 16.10 16.14
C ARG A 80 4.33 15.57 14.74
N MET A 81 4.97 16.37 13.90
CA MET A 81 5.25 16.03 12.50
C MET A 81 6.74 15.74 12.29
N PRO A 82 7.26 14.60 12.76
CA PRO A 82 8.69 14.34 12.74
C PRO A 82 9.22 14.02 11.33
N ASN A 83 8.40 13.43 10.45
CA ASN A 83 8.84 12.92 9.14
C ASN A 83 7.73 12.99 8.09
N ALA A 84 8.10 13.03 6.82
CA ALA A 84 7.20 12.80 5.68
C ALA A 84 7.48 11.44 5.05
N ALA A 85 6.43 10.77 4.57
CA ALA A 85 6.55 9.61 3.71
C ALA A 85 6.64 10.08 2.26
N ALA A 86 7.59 9.51 1.51
CA ALA A 86 7.73 9.78 0.09
C ALA A 86 7.11 8.65 -0.74
N PHE A 87 6.34 9.02 -1.75
CA PHE A 87 5.75 8.11 -2.73
C PHE A 87 6.12 8.56 -4.13
N GLU A 88 6.24 7.61 -5.05
CA GLU A 88 6.27 7.89 -6.47
C GLU A 88 4.95 7.47 -7.10
N VAL A 89 4.45 8.30 -8.00
CA VAL A 89 3.30 7.98 -8.86
C VAL A 89 3.78 8.00 -10.30
N ASP A 90 3.66 6.89 -11.00
CA ASP A 90 3.93 6.87 -12.43
C ASP A 90 2.86 7.68 -13.19
N LYS A 91 3.25 8.64 -14.04
CA LYS A 91 2.27 9.53 -14.70
C LYS A 91 1.38 8.81 -15.71
N GLN A 92 1.90 7.77 -16.34
CA GLN A 92 1.18 7.05 -17.40
C GLN A 92 0.17 6.05 -16.82
N THR A 93 0.56 5.34 -15.76
CA THR A 93 -0.22 4.26 -15.19
C THR A 93 -0.94 4.68 -13.92
N GLY A 94 -0.48 5.71 -13.22
CA GLY A 94 -0.98 6.07 -11.88
C GLY A 94 -0.51 5.12 -10.77
N ALA A 95 0.42 4.20 -11.07
CA ALA A 95 0.91 3.24 -10.10
C ALA A 95 1.68 3.95 -8.98
N VAL A 96 1.31 3.66 -7.73
CA VAL A 96 1.92 4.25 -6.54
C VAL A 96 2.96 3.29 -5.96
N THR A 97 4.16 3.77 -5.73
CA THR A 97 5.21 3.03 -5.01
C THR A 97 5.70 3.83 -3.81
N THR A 98 6.05 3.14 -2.73
CA THR A 98 6.59 3.78 -1.53
C THR A 98 8.10 3.90 -1.65
N LEU A 99 8.65 5.10 -1.45
CA LEU A 99 10.09 5.30 -1.40
C LEU A 99 10.59 5.04 0.02
N LYS A 100 11.62 4.19 0.13
CA LYS A 100 12.37 4.05 1.38
C LYS A 100 13.28 5.28 1.52
N VAL A 101 12.94 6.16 2.46
CA VAL A 101 13.86 7.20 2.94
C VAL A 101 14.91 6.54 3.83
N LYS A 102 16.18 6.92 3.62
CA LYS A 102 17.37 6.29 4.20
C LYS A 102 17.74 6.93 5.54
#